data_AF-A0A7Y0F1N2-F1
#
_entry.id   AF-A0A7Y0F1N2-F1
#
_cell.length_a   1.000
_cell.length_b   1.000
_cell.length_c   1.000
_cell.angle_alpha   90.00
_cell.angle_beta   90.00
_cell.angle_gamma   90.00
#
_symmetry.space_group_name_H-M   'P 1'
#
loop_
_entity.id
_entity.type
_entity.pdbx_description
1 polymer ?
#
loop_
_entity_poly.entity_id
_entity_poly.type
_entity_poly.pdbx_seq_one_letter_code
_entity_poly.pdbx_strand_id
1 'polypeptide(L)'
;MPLTLREAMEQRLDDLEKRGNGLLVTIDEAQAADRSDMVAIATAVQHLTSEDRNLAFIFAGLPSMSSKWLNDDVMTFLRRAQPERLSDVPLIEVSHALADTFQQTGMTLDGEPLRIATQATAGYPFMIQLVGYHIWRIAARNQKLTFNTTVTTEEAESGVQDALSRLGDTVHGPELDGLSPIDKTYLLAMAQDDGPSSTSAIAERMGKDVKYAGIYRTRLIEAQVIEEQGYGKVDFAIPYLREYLREHAAYIRMTLNITE
;
A
#
# COMPACT_ATOMS: atom_id res chain seq x y z
N MET A 1 19.65 -35.96 -7.67
CA MET A 1 18.37 -35.38 -7.25
C MET A 1 18.56 -33.87 -7.13
N PRO A 2 17.55 -33.03 -7.43
CA PRO A 2 17.66 -31.61 -7.12
C PRO A 2 17.95 -31.42 -5.62
N LEU A 3 18.84 -30.49 -5.29
CA LEU A 3 19.14 -30.14 -3.89
C LEU A 3 17.89 -29.61 -3.22
N THR A 4 17.72 -29.94 -1.94
CA THR A 4 16.74 -29.23 -1.10
C THR A 4 17.20 -27.77 -0.89
N LEU A 5 16.26 -26.86 -0.60
CA LEU A 5 16.59 -25.46 -0.34
C LEU A 5 17.68 -25.32 0.75
N ARG A 6 17.57 -26.13 1.80
CA ARG A 6 18.53 -26.21 2.89
C ARG A 6 19.93 -26.55 2.37
N GLU A 7 20.09 -27.66 1.66
CA GLU A 7 21.41 -28.11 1.15
C GLU A 7 22.02 -27.08 0.19
N ALA A 8 21.19 -26.45 -0.65
CA ALA A 8 21.65 -25.39 -1.55
C ALA A 8 22.18 -24.17 -0.78
N MET A 9 21.53 -23.79 0.32
CA MET A 9 21.96 -22.68 1.17
C MET A 9 23.22 -23.03 1.97
N GLU A 10 23.29 -24.23 2.55
CA GLU A 10 24.48 -24.73 3.28
C GLU A 10 25.72 -24.70 2.38
N GLN A 11 25.62 -25.31 1.20
CA GLN A 11 26.73 -25.35 0.25
C GLN A 11 27.16 -23.93 -0.18
N ARG A 12 26.21 -23.00 -0.32
CA ARG A 12 26.52 -21.62 -0.65
C ARG A 12 27.21 -20.89 0.50
N LEU A 13 26.75 -21.09 1.72
CA LEU A 13 27.33 -20.50 2.93
C LEU A 13 28.75 -21.03 3.18
N ASP A 14 29.01 -22.32 2.98
CA ASP A 14 30.34 -22.92 3.10
C ASP A 14 31.40 -22.18 2.27
N ASP A 15 31.03 -21.71 1.08
CA ASP A 15 31.94 -20.98 0.20
C ASP A 15 32.03 -19.48 0.51
N LEU A 16 30.94 -18.88 0.99
CA LEU A 16 30.89 -17.45 1.35
C LEU A 16 31.64 -17.18 2.66
N GLU A 17 31.47 -18.04 3.66
CA GLU A 17 32.05 -17.88 4.99
C GLU A 17 33.58 -18.04 4.97
N LYS A 18 34.12 -18.90 4.09
CA LYS A 18 35.58 -18.97 3.81
C LYS A 18 36.18 -17.64 3.37
N ARG A 19 35.35 -16.73 2.85
CA ARG A 19 35.75 -15.39 2.40
C ARG A 19 35.28 -14.28 3.35
N GLY A 20 34.76 -14.63 4.52
CA GLY A 20 34.22 -13.70 5.51
C GLY A 20 32.89 -13.05 5.12
N ASN A 21 32.14 -13.62 4.17
CA ASN A 21 30.85 -13.11 3.71
C ASN A 21 29.68 -13.95 4.25
N GLY A 22 28.48 -13.38 4.24
CA GLY A 22 27.23 -14.06 4.56
C GLY A 22 26.26 -14.15 3.37
N LEU A 23 25.11 -14.78 3.59
CA LEU A 23 24.03 -14.90 2.62
C LEU A 23 22.83 -14.04 3.04
N LEU A 24 22.39 -13.12 2.17
CA LEU A 24 21.13 -12.41 2.33
C LEU A 24 20.11 -12.98 1.33
N VAL A 25 18.94 -13.36 1.83
CA VAL A 25 17.81 -13.81 1.01
C VAL A 25 16.64 -12.84 1.18
N THR A 26 16.20 -12.24 0.08
CA THR A 26 15.04 -11.34 0.05
C THR A 26 13.87 -12.06 -0.61
N ILE A 27 12.71 -12.03 0.03
CA ILE A 27 11.48 -12.66 -0.47
C ILE A 27 10.41 -11.58 -0.56
N ASP A 28 10.05 -11.23 -1.78
CA ASP A 28 9.00 -10.27 -2.06
C ASP A 28 7.64 -10.97 -2.21
N GLU A 29 6.57 -10.25 -1.92
CA GLU A 29 5.19 -10.72 -1.99
C GLU A 29 4.95 -12.06 -1.26
N ALA A 30 5.51 -12.20 -0.06
CA ALA A 30 5.51 -13.47 0.64
C ALA A 30 4.09 -13.96 1.08
N GLN A 31 3.04 -13.16 0.93
CA GLN A 31 1.64 -13.62 1.00
C GLN A 31 1.24 -14.52 -0.18
N ALA A 32 1.88 -14.38 -1.34
CA ALA A 32 1.61 -15.14 -2.54
C ALA A 32 2.28 -16.53 -2.52
N ALA A 33 3.25 -16.75 -1.63
CA ALA A 33 3.90 -18.04 -1.47
C ALA A 33 2.90 -19.11 -0.97
N ASP A 34 3.09 -20.33 -1.47
CA ASP A 34 2.36 -21.50 -1.00
C ASP A 34 2.92 -21.98 0.34
N ARG A 35 2.09 -22.70 1.11
CA ARG A 35 2.47 -23.18 2.44
C ARG A 35 3.69 -24.09 2.40
N SER A 36 3.82 -24.94 1.38
CA SER A 36 4.96 -25.85 1.23
C SER A 36 6.29 -25.10 1.12
N ASP A 37 6.30 -23.99 0.39
CA ASP A 37 7.50 -23.20 0.14
C ASP A 37 7.91 -22.46 1.41
N MET A 38 6.93 -21.88 2.10
CA MET A 38 7.17 -21.24 3.40
C MET A 38 7.71 -22.26 4.42
N VAL A 39 7.17 -23.48 4.47
CA VAL A 39 7.68 -24.55 5.35
C VAL A 39 9.12 -24.94 5.00
N ALA A 40 9.46 -25.01 3.72
CA ALA A 40 10.83 -25.29 3.29
C ALA A 40 11.79 -24.18 3.74
N ILE A 41 11.40 -22.91 3.59
CA ILE A 41 12.16 -21.75 4.06
C ILE A 41 12.32 -21.79 5.58
N ALA A 42 11.23 -21.99 6.33
CA ALA A 42 11.25 -22.08 7.78
C ALA A 42 12.22 -23.15 8.29
N THR A 43 12.19 -24.32 7.67
CA THR A 43 13.04 -25.45 8.02
C THR A 43 14.52 -25.13 7.76
N ALA A 44 14.83 -24.51 6.61
CA ALA A 44 16.19 -24.10 6.28
C ALA A 44 16.71 -23.02 7.25
N VAL A 45 15.90 -21.99 7.53
CA VAL A 45 16.23 -20.92 8.48
C VAL A 45 16.49 -21.49 9.87
N GLN A 46 15.58 -22.29 10.41
CA GLN A 46 15.72 -22.86 11.75
C GLN A 46 17.01 -23.68 11.89
N HIS A 47 17.35 -24.46 10.86
CA HIS A 47 18.57 -25.25 10.85
C HIS A 47 19.82 -24.37 10.82
N LEU A 48 19.93 -23.45 9.84
CA LEU A 48 21.11 -22.61 9.67
C LEU A 48 21.32 -21.64 10.84
N THR A 49 20.24 -21.13 11.44
CA THR A 49 20.33 -20.34 12.68
C THR A 49 20.80 -21.19 13.86
N SER A 50 20.44 -22.48 13.94
CA SER A 50 20.93 -23.36 15.01
C SER A 50 22.42 -23.67 14.93
N GLU A 51 22.99 -23.55 13.72
CA GLU A 51 24.43 -23.71 13.46
C GLU A 51 25.21 -22.39 13.49
N ASP A 52 24.58 -21.27 13.89
CA ASP A 52 25.18 -19.93 13.95
C ASP A 52 25.81 -19.48 12.61
N ARG A 53 25.16 -19.84 11.49
CA ARG A 53 25.62 -19.49 10.14
C ARG A 53 25.35 -18.02 9.82
N ASN A 54 26.20 -17.42 8.97
CA ASN A 54 26.09 -16.01 8.59
C ASN A 54 25.02 -15.77 7.53
N LEU A 55 23.75 -15.75 7.97
CA LEU A 55 22.56 -15.70 7.13
C LEU A 55 21.61 -14.60 7.58
N ALA A 56 20.99 -13.91 6.62
CA ALA A 56 19.91 -12.96 6.85
C ALA A 56 18.74 -13.20 5.88
N PHE A 57 17.52 -12.94 6.36
CA PHE A 57 16.31 -12.97 5.55
C PHE A 57 15.55 -11.65 5.66
N ILE A 58 15.03 -11.17 4.54
CA ILE A 58 14.09 -10.04 4.47
C ILE A 58 12.85 -10.53 3.75
N PHE A 59 11.69 -10.29 4.36
CA PHE A 59 10.39 -10.59 3.77
C PHE A 59 9.64 -9.28 3.54
N ALA A 60 9.06 -9.13 2.37
CA ALA A 60 8.12 -8.06 2.04
C ALA A 60 6.76 -8.68 1.70
N GLY A 61 5.70 -7.97 2.05
CA GLY A 61 4.33 -8.38 1.77
C GLY A 61 3.30 -7.67 2.63
N LEU A 62 2.04 -7.95 2.33
CA LEU A 62 0.91 -7.27 2.97
C LEU A 62 0.75 -7.69 4.44
N PRO A 63 0.17 -6.85 5.31
CA PRO A 63 -0.09 -7.20 6.72
C PRO A 63 -0.90 -8.49 6.91
N SER A 64 -1.72 -8.90 5.92
CA SER A 64 -2.44 -10.17 5.89
C SER A 64 -1.53 -11.40 5.94
N MET A 65 -0.24 -11.27 5.61
CA MET A 65 0.76 -12.29 5.88
C MET A 65 0.80 -12.69 7.35
N SER A 66 0.65 -11.72 8.25
CA SER A 66 0.74 -11.95 9.68
C SER A 66 -0.39 -12.87 10.15
N SER A 67 -1.63 -12.66 9.68
CA SER A 67 -2.75 -13.54 10.01
C SER A 67 -2.69 -14.91 9.30
N LYS A 68 -2.18 -14.96 8.05
CA LYS A 68 -2.02 -16.19 7.28
C LYS A 68 -0.97 -17.14 7.86
N TRP A 69 0.14 -16.59 8.36
CA TRP A 69 1.32 -17.40 8.73
C TRP A 69 1.61 -17.45 10.23
N LEU A 70 1.26 -16.45 11.06
CA LEU A 70 1.60 -16.47 12.50
C LEU A 70 0.77 -17.45 13.34
N ASN A 71 -0.35 -17.93 12.79
CA ASN A 71 -1.25 -18.90 13.42
C ASN A 71 -0.86 -20.36 13.16
N ASP A 72 0.19 -20.61 12.36
CA ASP A 72 0.68 -21.95 12.06
C ASP A 72 1.86 -22.30 12.99
N ASP A 73 1.75 -23.42 13.71
CA ASP A 73 2.77 -23.90 14.66
C ASP A 73 4.14 -24.13 13.99
N VAL A 74 4.18 -24.38 12.67
CA VAL A 74 5.43 -24.58 11.92
C VAL A 74 6.14 -23.25 11.63
N MET A 75 5.40 -22.15 11.57
CA MET A 75 5.86 -20.83 11.13
C MET A 75 6.38 -19.95 12.29
N THR A 76 6.60 -20.52 13.49
CA THR A 76 7.09 -19.77 14.66
C THR A 76 8.40 -19.00 14.42
N PHE A 77 9.17 -19.34 13.38
CA PHE A 77 10.35 -18.56 12.99
C PHE A 77 10.00 -17.12 12.57
N LEU A 78 8.85 -16.88 11.93
CA LEU A 78 8.38 -15.52 11.59
C LEU A 78 8.13 -14.68 12.84
N ARG A 79 7.83 -15.30 13.99
CA ARG A 79 7.73 -14.58 15.27
C ARG A 79 9.06 -14.05 15.78
N ARG A 80 10.18 -14.57 15.27
CA ARG A 80 11.54 -14.08 15.57
C ARG A 80 12.00 -13.02 14.58
N ALA A 81 11.30 -12.84 13.47
CA ALA A 81 11.58 -11.74 12.55
C ALA A 81 11.19 -10.41 13.22
N GLN A 82 11.95 -9.35 12.92
CA GLN A 82 11.61 -8.00 13.33
C GLN A 82 10.66 -7.40 12.27
N PRO A 83 9.39 -7.11 12.60
CA PRO A 83 8.48 -6.50 11.66
C PRO A 83 8.76 -5.00 11.55
N GLU A 84 8.96 -4.53 10.32
CA GLU A 84 9.00 -3.09 10.00
C GLU A 84 7.76 -2.75 9.18
N ARG A 85 6.92 -1.84 9.68
CA ARG A 85 5.71 -1.40 8.98
C ARG A 85 6.01 -0.12 8.23
N LEU A 86 5.84 -0.17 6.90
CA LEU A 86 5.90 1.03 6.07
C LEU A 86 4.55 1.75 6.14
N SER A 87 4.60 3.03 6.52
CA SER A 87 3.46 3.93 6.50
C SER A 87 3.55 4.89 5.30
N ASP A 88 2.55 5.75 5.16
CA ASP A 88 2.64 6.90 4.27
C ASP A 88 3.87 7.75 4.57
N VAL A 89 4.38 8.39 3.52
CA VAL A 89 5.57 9.23 3.56
C VAL A 89 5.21 10.60 4.14
N PRO A 90 5.95 11.11 5.14
CA PRO A 90 5.71 12.45 5.67
C PRO A 90 5.75 13.51 4.56
N LEU A 91 4.76 14.42 4.54
CA LEU A 91 4.64 15.43 3.47
C LEU A 91 5.87 16.32 3.31
N ILE A 92 6.67 16.51 4.37
CA ILE A 92 7.93 17.23 4.30
C ILE A 92 8.98 16.49 3.45
N GLU A 93 9.04 15.15 3.56
CA GLU A 93 9.92 14.31 2.75
C GLU A 93 9.42 14.24 1.31
N VAL A 94 8.10 14.17 1.11
CA VAL A 94 7.49 14.25 -0.23
C VAL A 94 7.86 15.56 -0.93
N SER A 95 7.72 16.69 -0.23
CA SER A 95 8.04 18.02 -0.76
C SER A 95 9.51 18.09 -1.24
N HIS A 96 10.45 17.63 -0.40
CA HIS A 96 11.86 17.59 -0.76
C HIS A 96 12.12 16.67 -1.96
N ALA A 97 11.58 15.45 -1.93
CA ALA A 97 11.77 14.48 -3.00
C ALA A 97 11.23 14.97 -4.35
N LEU A 98 10.06 15.62 -4.36
CA LEU A 98 9.49 16.21 -5.57
C LEU A 98 10.36 17.35 -6.10
N ALA A 99 10.77 18.30 -5.25
CA ALA A 99 11.62 19.42 -5.66
C ALA A 99 12.95 18.92 -6.27
N ASP A 100 13.63 17.99 -5.59
CA ASP A 100 14.90 17.42 -6.03
C ASP A 100 14.75 16.65 -7.35
N THR A 101 13.69 15.86 -7.48
CA THR A 101 13.43 15.06 -8.69
C THR A 101 13.16 15.97 -9.89
N PHE A 102 12.38 17.04 -9.73
CA PHE A 102 12.15 18.01 -10.81
C PHE A 102 13.45 18.71 -11.20
N GLN A 103 14.28 19.10 -10.23
CA GLN A 103 15.56 19.75 -10.48
C GLN A 103 16.50 18.87 -11.31
N GLN A 104 16.54 17.56 -11.06
CA GLN A 104 17.34 16.60 -11.84
C GLN A 104 16.93 16.53 -13.32
N THR A 105 15.70 16.92 -13.65
CA THR A 105 15.19 16.98 -15.04
C THR A 105 15.41 18.34 -15.70
N GLY A 106 16.02 19.31 -15.00
CA GLY A 106 16.18 20.68 -15.47
C GLY A 106 14.94 21.57 -15.28
N MET A 107 13.95 21.08 -14.51
CA MET A 107 12.74 21.82 -14.15
C MET A 107 12.80 22.31 -12.69
N THR A 108 12.15 23.43 -12.41
CA THR A 108 11.94 23.90 -11.03
C THR A 108 10.48 23.69 -10.65
N LEU A 109 10.27 22.95 -9.55
CA LEU A 109 8.98 22.83 -8.87
C LEU A 109 9.16 23.41 -7.46
N ASP A 110 8.71 24.65 -7.27
CA ASP A 110 8.83 25.39 -6.01
C ASP A 110 7.52 26.09 -5.65
N GLY A 111 7.52 26.82 -4.53
CA GLY A 111 6.42 27.69 -4.12
C GLY A 111 5.05 26.99 -4.08
N GLU A 112 4.06 27.65 -4.69
CA GLU A 112 2.68 27.19 -4.72
C GLU A 112 2.47 25.89 -5.52
N PRO A 113 3.05 25.73 -6.73
CA PRO A 113 3.04 24.45 -7.45
C PRO A 113 3.52 23.25 -6.61
N LEU A 114 4.63 23.42 -5.88
CA LEU A 114 5.16 22.37 -5.01
C LEU A 114 4.21 22.05 -3.85
N ARG A 115 3.59 23.07 -3.25
CA ARG A 115 2.59 22.91 -2.19
C ARG A 115 1.38 22.11 -2.69
N ILE A 116 0.86 22.44 -3.86
CA ILE A 116 -0.26 21.75 -4.51
C ILE A 116 0.11 20.29 -4.78
N ALA A 117 1.27 20.06 -5.42
CA ALA A 117 1.75 18.72 -5.72
C ALA A 117 1.89 17.87 -4.45
N THR A 118 2.56 18.41 -3.43
CA THR A 118 2.82 17.72 -2.16
C THR A 118 1.52 17.34 -1.45
N GLN A 119 0.59 18.28 -1.31
CA GLN A 119 -0.68 18.02 -0.63
C GLN A 119 -1.54 16.99 -1.35
N ALA A 120 -1.55 17.04 -2.69
CA ALA A 120 -2.28 16.09 -3.51
C ALA A 120 -1.78 14.63 -3.37
N THR A 121 -0.57 14.42 -2.86
CA THR A 121 -0.06 13.06 -2.63
C THR A 121 -0.67 12.38 -1.42
N ALA A 122 -1.12 13.15 -0.43
CA ALA A 122 -1.47 12.67 0.91
C ALA A 122 -0.38 11.79 1.59
N GLY A 123 0.88 11.84 1.12
CA GLY A 123 1.95 10.94 1.57
C GLY A 123 1.90 9.54 0.97
N TYR A 124 0.88 9.22 0.18
CA TYR A 124 0.67 7.89 -0.38
C TYR A 124 1.67 7.61 -1.53
N PRO A 125 2.53 6.57 -1.43
CA PRO A 125 3.64 6.36 -2.35
C PRO A 125 3.27 6.36 -3.84
N PHE A 126 2.17 5.70 -4.19
CA PHE A 126 1.73 5.66 -5.58
C PHE A 126 1.21 7.01 -6.06
N MET A 127 0.59 7.82 -5.19
CA MET A 127 0.14 9.16 -5.54
C MET A 127 1.31 10.14 -5.71
N ILE A 128 2.40 9.98 -4.94
CA ILE A 128 3.65 10.75 -5.15
C ILE A 128 4.14 10.55 -6.58
N GLN A 129 4.16 9.30 -7.05
CA GLN A 129 4.58 8.96 -8.41
C GLN A 129 3.62 9.53 -9.47
N LEU A 130 2.30 9.33 -9.30
CA LEU A 130 1.30 9.82 -10.25
C LEU A 130 1.33 11.34 -10.38
N VAL A 131 1.31 12.08 -9.25
CA VAL A 131 1.35 13.53 -9.24
C VAL A 131 2.62 14.04 -9.91
N GLY A 132 3.79 13.53 -9.50
CA GLY A 132 5.07 13.93 -10.09
C GLY A 132 5.10 13.69 -11.61
N TYR A 133 4.69 12.50 -12.05
CA TYR A 133 4.66 12.13 -13.47
C TYR A 133 3.74 13.04 -14.29
N HIS A 134 2.51 13.27 -13.84
CA HIS A 134 1.53 14.04 -14.61
C HIS A 134 1.86 15.53 -14.68
N ILE A 135 2.32 16.13 -13.57
CA ILE A 135 2.81 17.52 -13.56
C ILE A 135 3.99 17.67 -14.52
N TRP A 136 4.99 16.79 -14.39
CA TRP A 136 6.19 16.82 -15.25
C TRP A 136 5.82 16.70 -16.74
N ARG A 137 4.93 15.75 -17.08
CA ARG A 137 4.48 15.53 -18.46
C ARG A 137 3.81 16.77 -19.05
N ILE A 138 2.98 17.45 -18.27
CA ILE A 138 2.27 18.66 -18.72
C ILE A 138 3.25 19.81 -18.92
N ALA A 139 4.10 20.09 -17.93
CA ALA A 139 5.10 21.14 -18.01
C ALA A 139 6.07 20.91 -19.18
N ALA A 140 6.54 19.66 -19.37
CA ALA A 140 7.44 19.28 -20.46
C ALA A 140 6.82 19.57 -21.84
N ARG A 141 5.53 19.24 -22.00
CA ARG A 141 4.79 19.43 -23.24
C ARG A 141 4.54 20.91 -23.53
N ASN A 142 4.11 21.68 -22.53
CA ASN A 142 3.72 23.07 -22.69
C ASN A 142 4.92 23.98 -22.96
N GLN A 143 6.02 23.75 -22.24
CA GLN A 143 7.16 24.67 -22.23
C GLN A 143 8.31 24.22 -23.15
N LYS A 144 8.17 23.08 -23.86
CA LYS A 144 9.20 22.52 -24.75
C LYS A 144 10.58 22.46 -24.07
N LEU A 145 10.63 21.85 -22.89
CA LEU A 145 11.83 21.54 -22.07
C LEU A 145 13.08 22.36 -22.46
N THR A 146 13.14 23.59 -21.94
CA THR A 146 14.36 24.41 -22.01
C THR A 146 15.04 24.40 -20.64
N PHE A 147 16.35 24.68 -20.60
CA PHE A 147 17.03 24.84 -19.31
C PHE A 147 16.31 25.93 -18.48
N ASN A 148 15.97 25.63 -17.22
CA ASN A 148 15.22 26.48 -16.28
C ASN A 148 13.72 26.64 -16.57
N THR A 149 13.04 25.60 -17.05
CA THR A 149 11.56 25.52 -17.03
C THR A 149 11.06 25.56 -15.58
N THR A 150 10.18 26.49 -15.24
CA THR A 150 9.50 26.52 -13.93
C THR A 150 8.06 26.07 -14.10
N VAL A 151 7.63 25.10 -13.31
CA VAL A 151 6.25 24.59 -13.32
C VAL A 151 5.31 25.69 -12.84
N THR A 152 4.24 25.97 -13.59
CA THR A 152 3.23 26.94 -13.14
C THR A 152 2.18 26.30 -12.23
N THR A 153 1.43 27.13 -11.50
CA THR A 153 0.34 26.66 -10.62
C THR A 153 -0.71 25.89 -11.43
N GLU A 154 -1.06 26.39 -12.61
CA GLU A 154 -2.06 25.78 -13.49
C GLU A 154 -1.60 24.42 -14.02
N GLU A 155 -0.30 24.26 -14.28
CA GLU A 155 0.29 22.97 -14.69
C GLU A 155 0.29 21.97 -13.54
N ALA A 156 0.59 22.43 -12.32
CA ALA A 156 0.49 21.63 -11.11
C ALA A 156 -0.95 21.15 -10.87
N GLU A 157 -1.93 22.05 -10.91
CA GLU A 157 -3.35 21.73 -10.74
C GLU A 157 -3.84 20.75 -11.82
N SER A 158 -3.49 21.00 -13.08
CA SER A 158 -3.86 20.10 -14.19
C SER A 158 -3.22 18.72 -14.03
N GLY A 159 -1.96 18.65 -13.58
CA GLY A 159 -1.27 17.39 -13.33
C GLY A 159 -1.88 16.61 -12.17
N VAL A 160 -2.30 17.30 -11.11
CA VAL A 160 -3.03 16.69 -10.00
C VAL A 160 -4.39 16.14 -10.44
N GLN A 161 -5.14 16.87 -11.27
CA GLN A 161 -6.42 16.39 -11.80
C GLN A 161 -6.24 15.12 -12.65
N ASP A 162 -5.24 15.10 -13.55
CA ASP A 162 -4.88 13.90 -14.31
C ASP A 162 -4.49 12.73 -13.38
N ALA A 163 -3.73 13.00 -12.32
CA ALA A 163 -3.31 11.99 -11.35
C ALA A 163 -4.48 11.41 -10.56
N LEU A 164 -5.44 12.24 -10.12
CA LEU A 164 -6.64 11.79 -9.41
C LEU A 164 -7.54 10.93 -10.31
N SER A 165 -7.74 11.33 -11.57
CA SER A 165 -8.46 10.50 -12.54
C SER A 165 -7.76 9.15 -12.72
N ARG A 166 -6.42 9.15 -12.81
CA ARG A 166 -5.65 7.91 -12.95
C ARG A 166 -5.74 7.03 -11.70
N LEU A 167 -5.74 7.63 -10.51
CA LEU A 167 -5.92 6.91 -9.24
C LEU A 167 -7.27 6.19 -9.19
N GLY A 168 -8.34 6.84 -9.66
CA GLY A 168 -9.67 6.25 -9.81
C GLY A 168 -9.64 4.96 -10.64
N ASP A 169 -9.05 5.03 -11.83
CA ASP A 169 -8.98 3.89 -12.76
C ASP A 169 -8.06 2.75 -12.29
N THR A 170 -6.98 3.08 -11.58
CA THR A 170 -5.90 2.11 -11.29
C THR A 170 -5.92 1.56 -9.87
N VAL A 171 -6.58 2.25 -8.94
CA VAL A 171 -6.65 1.85 -7.53
C VAL A 171 -8.10 1.75 -7.07
N HIS A 172 -8.87 2.85 -7.13
CA HIS A 172 -10.21 2.85 -6.52
C HIS A 172 -11.17 1.86 -7.18
N GLY A 173 -11.25 1.85 -8.52
CA GLY A 173 -12.09 0.91 -9.26
C GLY A 173 -11.74 -0.55 -8.97
N PRO A 174 -10.48 -0.98 -9.24
CA PRO A 174 -10.03 -2.36 -8.98
C PRO A 174 -10.20 -2.80 -7.53
N GLU A 175 -9.90 -1.92 -6.56
CA GLU A 175 -10.07 -2.24 -5.14
C GLU A 175 -11.54 -2.50 -4.83
N LEU A 176 -12.44 -1.63 -5.28
CA LEU A 176 -13.87 -1.84 -5.09
C LEU A 176 -14.35 -3.09 -5.82
N ASP A 177 -13.88 -3.40 -7.03
CA ASP A 177 -14.30 -4.59 -7.77
C ASP A 177 -14.00 -5.90 -7.04
N GLY A 178 -12.92 -5.96 -6.26
CA GLY A 178 -12.57 -7.10 -5.41
C GLY A 178 -13.47 -7.28 -4.17
N LEU A 179 -14.28 -6.28 -3.81
CA LEU A 179 -15.09 -6.27 -2.59
C LEU A 179 -16.49 -6.84 -2.78
N SER A 180 -17.02 -7.45 -1.71
CA SER A 180 -18.39 -7.97 -1.72
C SER A 180 -19.44 -6.85 -1.73
N PRO A 181 -20.68 -7.13 -2.14
CA PRO A 181 -21.76 -6.13 -2.11
C PRO A 181 -21.95 -5.45 -0.74
N ILE A 182 -21.75 -6.21 0.34
CA ILE A 182 -21.93 -5.71 1.70
C ILE A 182 -20.74 -4.85 2.15
N ASP A 183 -19.53 -5.17 1.72
CA ASP A 183 -18.35 -4.32 1.93
C ASP A 183 -18.56 -2.96 1.25
N LYS A 184 -19.00 -2.95 -0.02
CA LYS A 184 -19.33 -1.71 -0.74
C LYS A 184 -20.40 -0.90 -0.03
N THR A 185 -21.42 -1.56 0.52
CA THR A 185 -22.48 -0.91 1.31
C THR A 185 -21.92 -0.27 2.58
N TYR A 186 -20.99 -0.93 3.27
CA TYR A 186 -20.30 -0.38 4.43
C TYR A 186 -19.51 0.88 4.05
N LEU A 187 -18.70 0.82 2.99
CA LEU A 187 -17.90 1.94 2.53
C LEU A 187 -18.76 3.13 2.08
N LEU A 188 -19.88 2.88 1.39
CA LEU A 188 -20.84 3.94 1.02
C LEU A 188 -21.52 4.58 2.24
N ALA A 189 -21.80 3.80 3.29
CA ALA A 189 -22.34 4.33 4.55
C ALA A 189 -21.30 5.18 5.30
N MET A 190 -20.05 4.74 5.28
CA MET A 190 -18.91 5.44 5.87
C MET A 190 -18.56 6.74 5.11
N ALA A 191 -18.63 6.72 3.78
CA ALA A 191 -18.32 7.87 2.92
C ALA A 191 -19.24 9.09 3.17
N GLN A 192 -20.37 8.93 3.88
CA GLN A 192 -21.26 10.04 4.23
C GLN A 192 -20.65 11.01 5.26
N ASP A 193 -19.67 10.56 6.07
CA ASP A 193 -18.94 11.44 6.97
C ASP A 193 -17.80 12.15 6.23
N ASP A 194 -17.33 13.31 6.72
CA ASP A 194 -16.17 14.01 6.15
C ASP A 194 -14.83 13.58 6.77
N GLY A 195 -14.85 12.72 7.78
CA GLY A 195 -13.66 12.21 8.46
C GLY A 195 -13.93 10.88 9.14
N PRO A 196 -13.19 10.53 10.20
CA PRO A 196 -13.30 9.22 10.83
C PRO A 196 -14.71 8.91 11.33
N SER A 197 -15.25 7.78 10.88
CA SER A 197 -16.61 7.31 11.14
C SER A 197 -16.65 6.34 12.31
N SER A 198 -17.66 6.43 13.17
CA SER A 198 -17.87 5.41 14.21
C SER A 198 -18.56 4.17 13.65
N THR A 199 -18.17 2.99 14.15
CA THR A 199 -18.81 1.72 13.74
C THR A 199 -20.31 1.71 14.00
N SER A 200 -20.77 2.38 15.07
CA SER A 200 -22.19 2.49 15.39
C SER A 200 -22.98 3.33 14.39
N ALA A 201 -22.44 4.47 13.96
CA ALA A 201 -23.09 5.33 12.96
C ALA A 201 -23.17 4.63 11.60
N ILE A 202 -22.12 3.90 11.23
CA ILE A 202 -22.13 3.09 10.00
C ILE A 202 -23.21 2.01 10.09
N ALA A 203 -23.29 1.29 11.21
CA ALA A 203 -24.30 0.25 11.43
C ALA A 203 -25.74 0.78 11.31
N GLU A 204 -26.01 1.95 11.89
CA GLU A 204 -27.30 2.64 11.81
C GLU A 204 -27.67 2.95 10.35
N ARG A 205 -26.75 3.52 9.57
CA ARG A 205 -26.97 3.81 8.14
C ARG A 205 -27.18 2.56 7.30
N MET A 206 -26.57 1.44 7.68
CA MET A 206 -26.77 0.15 7.03
C MET A 206 -28.07 -0.54 7.45
N GLY A 207 -28.75 -0.05 8.49
CA GLY A 207 -29.91 -0.72 9.10
C GLY A 207 -29.55 -2.06 9.74
N LYS A 208 -28.34 -2.17 10.31
CA LYS A 208 -27.80 -3.39 10.93
C LYS A 208 -27.35 -3.11 12.36
N ASP A 209 -27.13 -4.17 13.13
CA ASP A 209 -26.55 -4.03 14.46
C ASP A 209 -25.02 -3.80 14.40
N VAL A 210 -24.46 -3.28 15.50
CA VAL A 210 -23.03 -2.94 15.61
C VAL A 210 -22.13 -4.17 15.46
N LYS A 211 -22.58 -5.35 15.90
CA LYS A 211 -21.80 -6.59 15.79
C LYS A 211 -21.69 -7.02 14.33
N TYR A 212 -22.76 -6.88 13.56
CA TYR A 212 -22.78 -7.13 12.12
C TYR A 212 -21.81 -6.19 11.40
N ALA A 213 -21.88 -4.87 11.64
CA ALA A 213 -20.96 -3.90 11.05
C ALA A 213 -19.49 -4.16 11.47
N GLY A 214 -19.27 -4.64 12.70
CA GLY A 214 -17.95 -5.00 13.21
C GLY A 214 -17.25 -6.10 12.42
N ILE A 215 -17.99 -7.07 11.86
CA ILE A 215 -17.41 -8.14 11.02
C ILE A 215 -16.80 -7.53 9.75
N TYR A 216 -17.55 -6.66 9.06
CA TYR A 216 -17.09 -6.02 7.83
C TYR A 216 -16.00 -5.00 8.08
N ARG A 217 -16.05 -4.30 9.22
CA ARG A 217 -14.96 -3.45 9.69
C ARG A 217 -13.64 -4.22 9.74
N THR A 218 -13.60 -5.36 10.44
CA THR A 218 -12.38 -6.16 10.56
C THR A 218 -11.87 -6.62 9.20
N ARG A 219 -12.77 -7.12 8.35
CA ARG A 219 -12.44 -7.55 6.99
C ARG A 219 -11.85 -6.43 6.13
N LEU A 220 -12.43 -5.22 6.18
CA LEU A 220 -11.96 -4.07 5.42
C LEU A 220 -10.63 -3.51 5.94
N ILE A 221 -10.35 -3.64 7.24
CA ILE A 221 -9.03 -3.35 7.84
C ILE A 221 -7.99 -4.36 7.35
N GLU A 222 -8.33 -5.66 7.35
CA GLU A 222 -7.45 -6.71 6.85
C GLU A 222 -7.14 -6.56 5.36
N ALA A 223 -8.10 -6.07 4.58
CA ALA A 223 -7.94 -5.72 3.18
C ALA A 223 -7.22 -4.37 2.96
N GLN A 224 -6.90 -3.62 4.03
CA GLN A 224 -6.27 -2.29 3.97
C GLN A 224 -7.06 -1.24 3.17
N VAL A 225 -8.38 -1.38 3.09
CA VAL A 225 -9.25 -0.36 2.47
C VAL A 225 -9.56 0.75 3.47
N ILE A 226 -9.66 0.38 4.75
CA ILE A 226 -9.87 1.29 5.87
C ILE A 226 -8.83 1.02 6.96
N GLU A 227 -8.64 1.98 7.85
CA GLU A 227 -7.72 1.90 8.98
C GLU A 227 -8.36 2.41 10.27
N GLU A 228 -7.77 2.05 11.42
CA GLU A 228 -8.26 2.46 12.72
C GLU A 228 -7.80 3.88 13.08
N GLN A 229 -8.72 4.71 13.55
CA GLN A 229 -8.45 6.09 13.97
C GLN A 229 -8.76 6.31 15.47
N GLY A 230 -8.60 5.24 16.26
CA GLY A 230 -8.86 5.23 17.70
C GLY A 230 -10.36 5.31 18.08
N TYR A 231 -10.67 5.05 19.35
CA TYR A 231 -12.03 5.16 19.92
C TYR A 231 -13.15 4.43 19.14
N GLY A 232 -12.82 3.32 18.47
CA GLY A 232 -13.78 2.55 17.66
C GLY A 232 -14.17 3.24 16.34
N LYS A 233 -13.40 4.24 15.91
CA LYS A 233 -13.54 4.90 14.62
C LYS A 233 -12.60 4.32 13.57
N VAL A 234 -12.98 4.51 12.31
CA VAL A 234 -12.21 4.12 11.14
C VAL A 234 -12.21 5.24 10.11
N ASP A 235 -11.16 5.34 9.31
CA ASP A 235 -11.09 6.18 8.12
C ASP A 235 -10.57 5.39 6.91
N PHE A 236 -10.68 5.93 5.71
CA PHE A 236 -10.17 5.30 4.51
C PHE A 236 -8.64 5.29 4.55
N ALA A 237 -8.04 4.13 4.33
CA ALA A 237 -6.59 4.00 4.21
C ALA A 237 -6.09 4.42 2.82
N ILE A 238 -6.97 4.34 1.81
CA ILE A 238 -6.67 4.75 0.44
C ILE A 238 -7.10 6.21 0.25
N PRO A 239 -6.19 7.12 -0.12
CA PRO A 239 -6.53 8.53 -0.28
C PRO A 239 -7.57 8.73 -1.39
N TYR A 240 -8.43 9.73 -1.22
CA TYR A 240 -9.49 10.12 -2.16
C TYR A 240 -10.58 9.06 -2.43
N LEU A 241 -10.54 7.91 -1.75
CA LEU A 241 -11.56 6.87 -1.94
C LEU A 241 -12.94 7.32 -1.45
N ARG A 242 -12.99 8.18 -0.43
CA ARG A 242 -14.22 8.79 0.08
C ARG A 242 -14.92 9.63 -1.00
N GLU A 243 -14.19 10.53 -1.62
CA GLU A 243 -14.65 11.40 -2.70
C GLU A 243 -15.07 10.57 -3.91
N TYR A 244 -14.24 9.59 -4.30
CA TYR A 244 -14.54 8.66 -5.39
C TYR A 244 -15.87 7.93 -5.16
N LEU A 245 -16.10 7.41 -3.95
CA LEU A 245 -17.36 6.74 -3.59
C LEU A 245 -18.57 7.68 -3.64
N ARG A 246 -18.40 8.95 -3.24
CA ARG A 246 -19.47 9.96 -3.29
C ARG A 246 -19.85 10.28 -4.74
N GLU A 247 -18.88 10.45 -5.61
CA GLU A 247 -19.08 10.75 -7.03
C GLU A 247 -19.72 9.58 -7.79
N HIS A 248 -19.34 8.34 -7.44
CA HIS A 248 -19.79 7.13 -8.14
C HIS A 248 -20.93 6.39 -7.42
N ALA A 249 -21.50 6.96 -6.35
CA ALA A 249 -22.48 6.29 -5.49
C ALA A 249 -23.70 5.74 -6.26
N ALA A 250 -24.21 6.50 -7.23
CA ALA A 250 -25.36 6.10 -8.02
C ALA A 250 -25.06 4.86 -8.88
N TYR A 251 -23.91 4.84 -9.55
CA TYR A 251 -23.45 3.70 -10.34
C TYR A 251 -23.25 2.47 -9.46
N ILE A 252 -22.52 2.60 -8.35
CA ILE A 252 -22.23 1.49 -7.44
C ILE A 252 -23.53 0.89 -6.88
N ARG A 253 -24.50 1.72 -6.47
CA ARG A 253 -25.81 1.26 -5.99
C ARG A 253 -26.60 0.50 -7.06
N MET A 254 -26.54 0.93 -8.32
CA MET A 254 -27.19 0.19 -9.41
C MET A 254 -26.57 -1.19 -9.59
N THR A 255 -25.25 -1.31 -9.56
CA THR A 255 -24.56 -2.59 -9.69
C THR A 255 -24.90 -3.54 -8.55
N LEU A 256 -25.01 -3.02 -7.31
CA LEU A 256 -25.42 -3.82 -6.15
C LEU A 256 -26.80 -4.45 -6.32
N ASN A 257 -27.79 -3.67 -6.79
CA ASN A 257 -29.17 -4.13 -6.97
C ASN A 257 -29.35 -5.15 -8.10
N ILE A 258 -28.38 -5.26 -9.02
CA ILE A 258 -28.42 -6.25 -10.12
C ILE A 258 -27.86 -7.60 -9.67
N THR A 259 -27.16 -7.64 -8.53
CA THR A 259 -26.48 -8.85 -8.03
C THR A 259 -27.26 -9.61 -6.94
N GLU A 260 -28.44 -9.10 -6.54
CA GLU A 260 -29.43 -9.82 -5.71
C GLU A 260 -30.40 -10.64 -6.57
#